data_AF-A0A8S3EMQ3-F1
#
_entry.id   AF-A0A8S3EMQ3-F1
#
_cell.length_a   1.000
_cell.length_b   1.000
_cell.length_c   1.000
_cell.angle_alpha   90.00
_cell.angle_beta   90.00
_cell.angle_gamma   90.00
#
_symmetry.space_group_name_H-M   'P 1'
#
loop_
_entity.id
_entity.type
_entity.pdbx_description
1 polymer ?
#
loop_
_entity_poly.entity_id
_entity_poly.type
_entity_poly.pdbx_seq_one_letter_code
_entity_poly.pdbx_strand_id
1 'polypeptide(L)'
;MHSKLLHGEYENPLQFCDDAWLMFDNAWRYNSKSMKIYKMCQRLAKLFVESINPVLQSLEIRCGANYYYYKNPEPSRLNLSNDQYRFCFVCFNSIQSESIFVGDDPTQTLVEISKNLFLSAINDVPEPEIMIDCIVCTRRWHQVCAFHCDQIWPDAKTLPVTHLSSQLESRVNKFLLDKNCHESRVTIRVLHSGDKICHASPKSKIYYSNQVANDGFPYRAKTIFAFQEIDGVEVAFFGMHVQEYDEHCPAPNTRHVYHEILIGYLDYVKQRGYMYAHMWACPTMENFDYIFYRHPPEQRLPKLKRLQNWCKKMLDRAMEEHVAIDYKGDFWSITIEATIKEFDQQDEDSDHPIESEVSRNYTI
;
A
#
# COMPACT_ATOMS: atom_id res chain seq x y z
N MET A 1 -21.52 -26.99 19.03
CA MET A 1 -21.01 -25.60 19.11
C MET A 1 -21.52 -24.84 20.31
N HIS A 2 -22.77 -24.35 20.34
CA HIS A 2 -23.29 -23.54 21.47
C HIS A 2 -23.13 -24.21 22.84
N SER A 3 -23.47 -25.50 22.95
CA SER A 3 -23.25 -26.27 24.20
C SER A 3 -21.78 -26.32 24.61
N LYS A 4 -20.87 -26.64 23.68
CA LYS A 4 -19.41 -26.70 23.93
C LYS A 4 -18.88 -25.35 24.43
N LEU A 5 -19.38 -24.25 23.88
CA LEU A 5 -18.98 -22.90 24.30
C LEU A 5 -19.42 -22.59 25.73
N LEU A 6 -20.66 -22.91 26.09
CA LEU A 6 -21.20 -22.67 27.44
C LEU A 6 -20.53 -23.53 28.51
N HIS A 7 -20.11 -24.75 28.16
CA HIS A 7 -19.45 -25.68 29.08
C HIS A 7 -17.93 -25.49 29.13
N GLY A 8 -17.38 -24.50 28.41
CA GLY A 8 -15.94 -24.24 28.40
C GLY A 8 -15.12 -25.37 27.77
N GLU A 9 -15.71 -26.14 26.86
CA GLU A 9 -15.04 -27.27 26.18
C GLU A 9 -14.05 -26.83 25.09
N TYR A 10 -13.98 -25.53 24.81
CA TYR A 10 -12.97 -24.95 23.91
C TYR A 10 -11.80 -24.42 24.72
N GLU A 11 -10.61 -24.98 24.48
CA GLU A 11 -9.37 -24.55 25.13
C GLU A 11 -8.89 -23.20 24.57
N ASN A 12 -9.24 -22.89 23.32
CA ASN A 12 -8.91 -21.63 22.68
C ASN A 12 -9.99 -21.23 21.64
N PRO A 13 -10.04 -19.94 21.22
CA PRO A 13 -11.02 -19.44 20.26
C PRO A 13 -10.95 -20.07 18.86
N LEU A 14 -9.80 -20.66 18.48
CA LEU A 14 -9.62 -21.29 17.17
C LEU A 14 -10.39 -22.61 17.07
N GLN A 15 -10.46 -23.39 18.15
CA GLN A 15 -11.26 -24.62 18.18
C GLN A 15 -12.77 -24.36 17.94
N PHE A 16 -13.27 -23.20 18.37
CA PHE A 16 -14.63 -22.77 18.04
C PHE A 16 -14.78 -22.41 16.56
N CYS A 17 -13.76 -21.76 15.97
CA CYS A 17 -13.71 -21.46 14.54
C CYS A 17 -13.65 -22.74 13.70
N ASP A 18 -12.89 -23.75 14.12
CA ASP A 18 -12.77 -25.03 13.44
C ASP A 18 -14.12 -25.77 13.38
N ASP A 19 -14.84 -25.83 14.49
CA ASP A 19 -16.19 -26.42 14.51
C ASP A 19 -17.17 -25.65 13.60
N ALA A 20 -17.03 -24.32 13.51
CA ALA A 20 -17.85 -23.48 12.63
C ALA A 20 -17.57 -23.76 11.16
N TRP A 21 -16.29 -23.83 10.77
CA TRP A 21 -15.88 -24.15 9.41
C TRP A 21 -16.22 -25.58 9.03
N LEU A 22 -16.07 -26.53 9.94
CA LEU A 22 -16.50 -27.92 9.73
C LEU A 22 -18.01 -28.00 9.45
N MET A 23 -18.83 -27.20 10.13
CA MET A 23 -20.26 -27.11 9.84
C MET A 23 -20.51 -26.57 8.42
N PHE A 24 -19.80 -25.52 8.00
CA PHE A 24 -19.93 -24.95 6.67
C PHE A 24 -19.49 -25.92 5.57
N ASP A 25 -18.35 -26.57 5.75
CA ASP A 25 -17.79 -27.54 4.81
C ASP A 25 -18.70 -28.75 4.66
N ASN A 26 -19.26 -29.26 5.76
CA ASN A 26 -20.27 -30.32 5.69
C ASN A 26 -21.51 -29.86 4.90
N ALA A 27 -22.01 -28.65 5.17
CA ALA A 27 -23.16 -28.13 4.44
C ALA A 27 -22.89 -27.97 2.94
N TRP A 28 -21.70 -27.52 2.53
CA TRP A 28 -21.34 -27.42 1.11
C TRP A 28 -21.05 -28.77 0.46
N ARG A 29 -20.53 -29.74 1.21
CA ARG A 29 -20.21 -31.09 0.71
C ARG A 29 -21.47 -31.91 0.42
N TYR A 30 -22.50 -31.77 1.26
CA TYR A 30 -23.72 -32.58 1.15
C TYR A 30 -24.86 -31.92 0.36
N ASN A 31 -24.70 -30.65 -0.04
CA ASN A 31 -25.74 -29.91 -0.77
C ASN A 31 -25.19 -29.34 -2.08
N SER A 32 -25.94 -29.42 -3.17
CA SER A 32 -25.50 -28.86 -4.44
C SER A 32 -25.62 -27.32 -4.44
N LYS A 33 -24.81 -26.65 -5.28
CA LYS A 33 -24.74 -25.17 -5.36
C LYS A 33 -26.07 -24.51 -5.73
N SER A 34 -26.99 -25.23 -6.38
CA SER A 34 -28.32 -24.72 -6.72
C SER A 34 -29.29 -24.74 -5.53
N MET A 35 -29.02 -25.55 -4.51
CA MET A 35 -29.88 -25.69 -3.34
C MET A 35 -29.82 -24.44 -2.45
N LYS A 36 -30.98 -24.10 -1.89
CA LYS A 36 -31.13 -22.96 -0.97
C LYS A 36 -30.19 -23.10 0.25
N ILE A 37 -30.00 -24.32 0.75
CA ILE A 37 -29.12 -24.62 1.90
C ILE A 37 -27.67 -24.20 1.62
N TYR A 38 -27.15 -24.48 0.42
CA TYR A 38 -25.80 -24.07 0.02
C TYR A 38 -25.66 -22.54 0.05
N LYS A 39 -26.61 -21.83 -0.57
CA LYS A 39 -26.63 -20.35 -0.62
C LYS A 39 -26.80 -19.72 0.77
N MET A 40 -27.60 -20.35 1.64
CA MET A 40 -27.76 -19.92 3.03
C MET A 40 -26.46 -20.12 3.82
N CYS A 41 -25.80 -21.26 3.67
CA CYS A 41 -24.51 -21.55 4.30
C CYS A 41 -23.45 -20.53 3.87
N GLN A 42 -23.42 -20.16 2.59
CA GLN A 42 -22.51 -19.13 2.08
C GLN A 42 -22.72 -17.75 2.72
N ARG A 43 -23.98 -17.33 2.91
CA ARG A 43 -24.30 -16.08 3.62
C ARG A 43 -23.92 -16.16 5.09
N LEU A 44 -24.18 -17.30 5.73
CA LEU A 44 -23.86 -17.51 7.15
C LEU A 44 -22.34 -17.49 7.39
N ALA A 45 -21.55 -18.11 6.52
CA ALA A 45 -20.09 -18.07 6.58
C ALA A 45 -19.56 -16.63 6.45
N LYS A 46 -20.15 -15.82 5.55
CA LYS A 46 -19.79 -14.40 5.43
C LYS A 46 -20.03 -13.63 6.75
N LEU A 47 -21.24 -13.76 7.32
CA LEU A 47 -21.60 -13.11 8.59
C LEU A 47 -20.73 -13.61 9.76
N PHE A 48 -20.35 -14.88 9.75
CA PHE A 48 -19.46 -15.45 10.74
C PHE A 48 -18.09 -14.77 10.71
N VAL A 49 -17.48 -14.58 9.52
CA VAL A 49 -16.19 -13.89 9.38
C VAL A 49 -16.28 -12.43 9.86
N GLU A 50 -17.33 -11.71 9.46
CA GLU A 50 -17.56 -10.32 9.89
C GLU A 50 -17.70 -10.20 11.41
N SER A 51 -18.24 -11.23 12.08
CA SER A 51 -18.47 -11.22 13.52
C SER A 51 -17.27 -11.71 14.33
N ILE A 52 -16.54 -12.72 13.84
CA ILE A 52 -15.47 -13.39 14.60
C ILE A 52 -14.14 -12.65 14.49
N ASN A 53 -13.87 -11.96 13.37
CA ASN A 53 -12.60 -11.28 13.16
C ASN A 53 -12.30 -10.18 14.21
N PRO A 54 -13.25 -9.29 14.58
CA PRO A 54 -13.00 -8.30 15.64
C PRO A 54 -12.72 -8.96 17.00
N VAL A 55 -13.31 -10.12 17.27
CA VAL A 55 -13.12 -10.88 18.52
C VAL A 55 -11.75 -11.55 18.55
N LEU A 56 -11.30 -12.14 17.44
CA LEU A 56 -9.95 -12.72 17.38
C LEU A 56 -8.87 -11.63 17.49
N GLN A 57 -9.10 -10.47 16.87
CA GLN A 57 -8.21 -9.31 16.97
C GLN A 57 -8.12 -8.76 18.40
N SER A 58 -9.23 -8.70 19.14
CA SER A 58 -9.21 -8.22 20.54
C SER A 58 -8.52 -9.18 21.51
N LEU A 59 -8.36 -10.44 21.12
CA LEU A 59 -7.64 -11.46 21.86
C LEU A 59 -6.16 -11.56 21.44
N GLU A 60 -5.65 -10.60 20.66
CA GLU A 60 -4.30 -10.59 20.09
C GLU A 60 -3.96 -11.82 19.21
N ILE A 61 -4.96 -12.63 18.87
CA ILE A 61 -4.84 -13.73 17.93
C ILE A 61 -4.84 -13.10 16.54
N ARG A 62 -3.64 -12.94 15.96
CA ARG A 62 -3.47 -12.45 14.59
C ARG A 62 -3.89 -13.53 13.58
N CYS A 63 -5.21 -13.66 13.46
CA CYS A 63 -6.02 -14.30 12.42
C CYS A 63 -5.66 -15.73 12.02
N GLY A 64 -6.27 -16.71 12.72
CA GLY A 64 -6.37 -18.13 12.34
C GLY A 64 -7.20 -18.41 11.07
N ALA A 65 -7.00 -17.59 10.05
CA ALA A 65 -7.54 -17.79 8.72
C ALA A 65 -6.74 -18.90 8.03
N ASN A 66 -7.46 -19.90 7.53
CA ASN A 66 -6.89 -20.89 6.63
C ASN A 66 -6.32 -20.19 5.39
N TYR A 67 -5.11 -20.56 5.01
CA TYR A 67 -4.50 -20.19 3.75
C TYR A 67 -3.86 -21.42 3.11
N TYR A 68 -3.67 -21.34 1.80
CA TYR A 68 -2.97 -22.34 1.02
C TYR A 68 -1.64 -21.76 0.58
N TYR A 69 -0.60 -22.57 0.60
CA TYR A 69 0.70 -22.15 0.11
C TYR A 69 1.41 -23.21 -0.70
N TYR A 70 2.19 -22.75 -1.67
CA TYR A 70 3.10 -23.58 -2.45
C TYR A 70 4.53 -23.21 -2.10
N LYS A 71 5.34 -24.19 -1.70
CA LYS A 71 6.79 -24.02 -1.52
C LYS A 71 7.47 -24.22 -2.86
N ASN A 72 8.16 -23.20 -3.34
CA ASN A 72 8.90 -23.26 -4.59
C ASN A 72 10.18 -24.09 -4.40
N PRO A 73 10.31 -25.27 -5.04
CA PRO A 73 11.47 -26.13 -4.87
C PRO A 73 12.72 -25.56 -5.54
N GLU A 74 12.57 -24.72 -6.57
CA GLU A 74 13.69 -24.13 -7.31
C GLU A 74 13.40 -22.65 -7.69
N PRO A 75 13.63 -21.70 -6.76
CA PRO A 75 13.40 -20.25 -6.94
C PRO A 75 14.16 -19.59 -8.10
N SER A 76 15.01 -20.32 -8.83
CA SER A 76 15.80 -19.76 -9.93
C SER A 76 15.51 -20.42 -11.28
N ARG A 77 14.67 -21.46 -11.33
CA ARG A 77 14.46 -22.26 -12.56
C ARG A 77 13.09 -22.13 -13.20
N LEU A 78 12.05 -21.83 -12.41
CA LEU A 78 10.66 -21.85 -12.90
C LEU A 78 10.11 -20.49 -13.30
N ASN A 79 10.92 -19.46 -13.57
CA ASN A 79 10.41 -18.08 -13.73
C ASN A 79 9.60 -17.59 -12.51
N LEU A 80 9.90 -18.18 -11.35
CA LEU A 80 9.32 -17.92 -10.04
C LEU A 80 10.48 -17.74 -9.06
N SER A 81 10.66 -16.53 -8.56
CA SER A 81 11.76 -16.07 -7.72
C SER A 81 11.48 -16.18 -6.23
N ASN A 82 10.21 -16.21 -5.82
CA ASN A 82 9.85 -16.32 -4.41
C ASN A 82 9.94 -17.77 -3.92
N ASP A 83 10.39 -17.94 -2.68
CA ASP A 83 10.48 -19.24 -1.99
C ASP A 83 9.10 -19.86 -1.72
N GLN A 84 8.07 -19.03 -1.59
CA GLN A 84 6.72 -19.47 -1.26
C GLN A 84 5.66 -18.54 -1.85
N TYR A 85 4.58 -19.13 -2.34
CA TYR A 85 3.39 -18.43 -2.84
C TYR A 85 2.18 -18.76 -1.97
N ARG A 86 1.40 -17.76 -1.56
CA ARG A 86 0.30 -17.92 -0.60
C ARG A 86 -1.01 -17.38 -1.17
N PHE A 87 -2.10 -18.07 -0.88
CA PHE A 87 -3.47 -17.71 -1.25
C PHE A 87 -4.36 -17.83 -0.04
N CYS A 88 -5.21 -16.83 0.23
CA CYS A 88 -6.23 -16.99 1.26
C CYS A 88 -7.22 -18.09 0.87
N PHE A 89 -7.88 -18.70 1.85
CA PHE A 89 -8.86 -19.76 1.62
C PHE A 89 -9.92 -19.38 0.58
N VAL A 90 -10.43 -18.14 0.62
CA VAL A 90 -11.47 -17.66 -0.30
C VAL A 90 -10.97 -17.62 -1.74
N CYS A 91 -9.81 -16.99 -2.00
CA CYS A 91 -9.24 -16.88 -3.35
C CYS A 91 -8.83 -18.24 -3.92
N PHE A 92 -8.28 -19.12 -3.09
CA PHE A 92 -7.89 -20.45 -3.53
C PHE A 92 -9.10 -21.28 -4.00
N ASN A 93 -10.19 -21.22 -3.23
CA ASN A 93 -11.42 -21.97 -3.52
C ASN A 93 -12.32 -21.32 -4.59
N SER A 94 -12.17 -20.02 -4.85
CA SER A 94 -12.91 -19.36 -5.95
C SER A 94 -12.43 -19.77 -7.33
N ILE A 95 -11.18 -20.24 -7.46
CA ILE A 95 -10.62 -20.74 -8.72
C ILE A 95 -11.29 -22.07 -9.06
N GLN A 96 -11.96 -22.14 -10.20
CA GLN A 96 -12.67 -23.36 -10.62
C GLN A 96 -11.75 -24.41 -11.26
N SER A 97 -10.59 -23.99 -11.77
CA SER A 97 -9.58 -24.86 -12.36
C SER A 97 -8.86 -25.73 -11.31
N GLU A 98 -8.35 -26.88 -11.73
CA GLU A 98 -7.48 -27.76 -10.93
C GLU A 98 -6.05 -27.22 -10.79
N SER A 99 -5.69 -26.21 -11.59
CA SER A 99 -4.41 -25.52 -11.54
C SER A 99 -4.58 -24.02 -11.27
N ILE A 100 -3.55 -23.43 -10.68
CA ILE A 100 -3.43 -21.99 -10.40
C ILE A 100 -2.25 -21.45 -11.21
N PHE A 101 -2.48 -20.35 -11.92
CA PHE A 101 -1.42 -19.63 -12.62
C PHE A 101 -0.78 -18.61 -11.67
N VAL A 102 0.52 -18.74 -11.46
CA VAL A 102 1.29 -17.97 -10.47
C VAL A 102 2.38 -17.17 -11.17
N GLY A 103 2.62 -15.94 -10.72
CA GLY A 103 3.77 -15.16 -11.13
C GLY A 103 4.15 -14.08 -10.12
N ASP A 104 5.38 -13.57 -10.22
CA ASP A 104 5.92 -12.51 -9.36
C ASP A 104 5.63 -11.11 -9.91
N ASP A 105 5.65 -10.95 -11.23
CA ASP A 105 5.43 -9.69 -11.93
C ASP A 105 4.26 -9.77 -12.94
N PRO A 106 3.42 -8.72 -13.08
CA PRO A 106 2.32 -8.70 -14.05
C PRO A 106 2.74 -8.87 -15.52
N THR A 107 3.99 -8.58 -15.84
CA THR A 107 4.56 -8.69 -17.19
C THR A 107 5.17 -10.06 -17.48
N GLN A 108 5.26 -10.94 -16.47
CA GLN A 108 5.87 -12.26 -16.64
C GLN A 108 4.89 -13.30 -17.18
N THR A 109 5.43 -14.30 -17.89
CA THR A 109 4.66 -15.50 -18.21
C THR A 109 4.33 -16.26 -16.93
N LEU A 110 3.04 -16.47 -16.68
CA LEU A 110 2.55 -17.17 -15.51
C LEU A 110 2.87 -18.66 -15.59
N VAL A 111 3.15 -19.25 -14.44
CA VAL A 111 3.46 -20.67 -14.27
C VAL A 111 2.23 -21.40 -13.76
N GLU A 112 1.85 -22.47 -14.44
CA GLU A 112 0.74 -23.31 -14.01
C GLU A 112 1.19 -24.27 -12.90
N ILE A 113 0.56 -24.17 -11.72
CA ILE A 113 0.83 -25.02 -10.55
C ILE A 113 -0.46 -25.73 -10.17
N SER A 114 -0.43 -27.06 -10.10
CA SER A 114 -1.58 -27.85 -9.66
C SER A 114 -1.96 -27.51 -8.21
N LYS A 115 -3.26 -27.39 -7.94
CA LYS A 115 -3.81 -27.15 -6.59
C LYS A 115 -3.39 -28.20 -5.58
N ASN A 116 -3.15 -29.43 -6.01
CA ASN A 116 -2.73 -30.54 -5.14
C ASN A 116 -1.32 -30.34 -4.56
N LEU A 117 -0.53 -29.43 -5.14
CA LEU A 117 0.80 -29.07 -4.63
C LEU A 117 0.75 -28.00 -3.54
N PHE A 118 -0.43 -27.41 -3.29
CA PHE A 118 -0.61 -26.43 -2.23
C PHE A 118 -0.94 -27.11 -0.90
N LEU A 119 -0.27 -26.65 0.15
CA LEU A 119 -0.46 -27.09 1.52
C LEU A 119 -1.35 -26.10 2.26
N SER A 120 -2.31 -26.60 3.04
CA SER A 120 -3.08 -25.76 3.95
C SER A 120 -2.26 -25.41 5.19
N ALA A 121 -2.42 -24.19 5.67
CA ALA A 121 -1.89 -23.73 6.94
C ALA A 121 -2.84 -22.72 7.59
N ILE A 122 -2.65 -22.55 8.89
CA ILE A 122 -3.35 -21.56 9.69
C ILE A 122 -2.34 -20.45 9.97
N ASN A 123 -2.78 -19.21 9.87
CA ASN A 123 -1.97 -18.07 10.25
C ASN A 123 -2.09 -17.82 11.76
N ASP A 124 -1.62 -18.76 12.57
CA ASP A 124 -1.71 -18.75 14.04
C ASP A 124 -0.34 -18.79 14.74
N VAL A 125 0.74 -18.87 13.97
CA VAL A 125 2.10 -18.92 14.50
C VAL A 125 2.67 -17.50 14.57
N PRO A 126 2.81 -16.90 15.76
CA PRO A 126 3.60 -15.67 15.91
C PRO A 126 5.07 -15.99 15.62
N GLU A 127 5.65 -15.29 14.64
CA GLU A 127 7.10 -15.36 14.40
C GLU A 127 7.83 -14.71 15.58
N PRO A 128 8.68 -15.45 16.32
CA PRO A 128 9.41 -14.89 17.44
C PRO A 128 10.48 -13.90 16.93
N GLU A 129 10.73 -12.85 17.71
CA GLU A 129 11.84 -11.92 17.41
C GLU A 129 13.19 -12.65 17.38
N ILE A 130 14.05 -12.26 16.45
CA ILE A 130 15.39 -12.81 16.32
C ILE A 130 16.21 -12.41 17.56
N MET A 131 16.96 -13.37 18.09
CA MET A 131 17.82 -13.19 19.26
C MET A 131 19.28 -13.31 18.85
N ILE A 132 20.14 -12.46 19.42
CA ILE A 132 21.59 -12.46 19.19
C ILE A 132 22.36 -12.56 20.51
N ASP A 133 23.60 -13.05 20.42
CA ASP A 133 24.51 -13.16 21.54
C ASP A 133 25.57 -12.06 21.51
N CYS A 134 25.78 -11.39 22.65
CA CYS A 134 26.90 -10.46 22.77
C CYS A 134 28.24 -11.23 22.69
N ILE A 135 29.10 -10.85 21.75
CA ILE A 135 30.41 -11.49 21.53
C ILE A 135 31.38 -11.34 22.71
N VAL A 136 31.09 -10.44 23.66
CA VAL A 136 31.94 -10.18 24.83
C VAL A 136 31.40 -10.88 26.08
N CYS A 137 30.13 -10.60 26.45
CA CYS A 137 29.55 -11.06 27.72
C CYS A 137 28.56 -12.22 27.57
N THR A 138 28.36 -12.71 26.34
CA THR A 138 27.50 -13.86 25.97
C THR A 138 26.04 -13.76 26.44
N ARG A 139 25.57 -12.56 26.82
CA ARG A 139 24.16 -12.32 27.12
C ARG A 139 23.35 -12.29 25.83
N ARG A 140 22.12 -12.81 25.92
CA ARG A 140 21.14 -12.82 24.84
C ARG A 140 20.31 -11.55 24.82
N TRP A 141 20.12 -10.99 23.64
CA TRP A 141 19.31 -9.80 23.40
C TRP A 141 18.40 -10.01 22.19
N HIS A 142 17.21 -9.41 22.20
CA HIS A 142 16.45 -9.27 20.96
C HIS A 142 17.26 -8.40 19.99
N GLN A 143 17.39 -8.82 18.74
CA GLN A 143 18.16 -8.13 17.72
C GLN A 143 17.73 -6.67 17.57
N VAL A 144 16.42 -6.42 17.59
CA VAL A 144 15.82 -5.08 17.51
C VAL A 144 16.14 -4.24 18.75
N CYS A 145 15.99 -4.81 19.96
CA CYS A 145 16.33 -4.10 21.21
C CYS A 145 17.82 -3.73 21.31
N ALA A 146 18.69 -4.52 20.70
CA ALA A 146 20.12 -4.26 20.63
C ALA A 146 20.50 -3.31 19.47
N PHE A 147 19.54 -2.91 18.62
CA PHE A 147 19.78 -2.17 17.38
C PHE A 147 20.90 -2.76 16.52
N HIS A 148 21.01 -4.10 16.48
CA HIS A 148 22.12 -4.79 15.83
C HIS A 148 21.72 -5.34 14.46
N CYS A 149 22.48 -4.97 13.45
CA CYS A 149 22.40 -5.52 12.10
C CYS A 149 23.80 -5.86 11.61
N ASP A 150 24.01 -7.08 11.11
CA ASP A 150 25.33 -7.49 10.58
C ASP A 150 25.74 -6.66 9.35
N GLN A 151 24.75 -6.18 8.61
CA GLN A 151 24.90 -5.23 7.51
C GLN A 151 24.58 -3.84 8.04
N ILE A 152 25.55 -3.19 8.69
CA ILE A 152 25.39 -1.81 9.16
C ILE A 152 25.22 -0.91 7.94
N TRP A 153 24.05 -0.26 7.83
CA TRP A 153 23.82 0.78 6.83
C TRP A 153 24.51 2.08 7.29
N PRO A 154 25.02 2.90 6.36
CA PRO A 154 25.55 4.21 6.71
C PRO A 154 24.45 5.07 7.36
N ASP A 155 24.80 5.85 8.39
CA ASP A 155 23.90 6.85 8.97
C ASP A 155 23.30 7.71 7.84
N ALA A 156 22.03 8.11 7.95
CA ALA A 156 21.34 8.95 6.96
C ALA A 156 22.14 10.23 6.64
N LYS A 157 22.88 10.77 7.62
CA LYS A 157 23.80 11.90 7.45
C LYS A 157 24.89 11.61 6.40
N THR A 158 25.38 10.38 6.33
CA THR A 158 26.44 9.95 5.41
C THR A 158 25.95 9.58 4.00
N LEU A 159 24.63 9.43 3.82
CA LEU A 159 24.05 9.19 2.50
C LEU A 159 24.32 10.39 1.57
N PRO A 160 24.46 10.16 0.25
CA PRO A 160 24.73 11.21 -0.72
C PRO A 160 23.73 12.37 -0.66
N VAL A 161 24.27 13.59 -0.59
CA VAL A 161 23.48 14.81 -0.62
C VAL A 161 23.27 15.24 -2.07
N THR A 162 22.00 15.39 -2.45
CA THR A 162 21.59 16.05 -3.70
C THR A 162 21.20 17.51 -3.42
N HIS A 163 21.18 18.33 -4.47
CA HIS A 163 20.66 19.70 -4.39
C HIS A 163 19.24 19.76 -3.81
N LEU A 164 18.35 18.86 -4.27
CA LEU A 164 16.97 18.78 -3.78
C LEU A 164 16.91 18.46 -2.29
N SER A 165 17.62 17.42 -1.85
CA SER A 165 17.68 17.07 -0.41
C SER A 165 18.21 18.22 0.43
N SER A 166 19.27 18.91 -0.03
CA SER A 166 19.88 20.02 0.71
C SER A 166 18.91 21.19 0.88
N GLN A 167 18.14 21.53 -0.15
CA GLN A 167 17.17 22.61 -0.08
C GLN A 167 16.00 22.28 0.84
N LEU A 168 15.43 21.08 0.73
CA LEU A 168 14.36 20.62 1.62
C LEU A 168 14.84 20.59 3.07
N GLU A 169 16.02 20.03 3.31
CA GLU A 169 16.61 19.94 4.65
C GLU A 169 16.81 21.33 5.25
N SER A 170 17.37 22.28 4.49
CA SER A 170 17.60 23.64 4.95
C SER A 170 16.29 24.36 5.29
N ARG A 171 15.27 24.18 4.45
CA ARG A 171 13.95 24.78 4.63
C ARG A 171 13.24 24.25 5.88
N VAL A 172 13.24 22.93 6.08
CA VAL A 172 12.61 22.30 7.25
C VAL A 172 13.32 22.71 8.53
N ASN A 173 14.65 22.64 8.57
CA ASN A 173 15.40 23.01 9.78
C ASN A 173 15.29 24.50 10.10
N LYS A 174 15.25 25.37 9.09
CA LYS A 174 14.97 26.80 9.33
C LYS A 174 13.59 27.00 9.95
N PHE A 175 12.56 26.32 9.44
CA PHE A 175 11.22 26.39 10.01
C PHE A 175 11.16 25.90 11.46
N LEU A 176 11.87 24.83 11.80
CA LEU A 176 11.97 24.32 13.17
C LEU A 176 12.65 25.33 14.11
N LEU A 177 13.74 25.94 13.66
CA LEU A 177 14.43 27.01 14.38
C LEU A 177 13.50 28.21 14.64
N ASP A 178 12.76 28.66 13.62
CA ASP A 178 11.81 29.77 13.73
C ASP A 178 10.64 29.46 14.70
N LYS A 179 10.38 28.18 14.97
CA LYS A 179 9.36 27.71 15.93
C LYS A 179 9.92 27.42 17.32
N ASN A 180 11.18 27.75 17.59
CA ASN A 180 11.91 27.41 18.83
C ASN A 180 11.90 25.89 19.11
N CYS A 181 11.86 25.07 18.07
CA CYS A 181 12.08 23.63 18.18
C CYS A 181 13.59 23.37 18.08
N HIS A 182 14.20 23.06 19.22
CA HIS A 182 15.62 22.74 19.33
C HIS A 182 15.89 21.23 19.37
N GLU A 183 14.85 20.42 19.22
CA GLU A 183 14.98 18.97 19.07
C GLU A 183 15.74 18.66 17.77
N SER A 184 16.44 17.53 17.79
CA SER A 184 17.42 17.09 16.80
C SER A 184 17.13 17.48 15.34
N ARG A 185 18.19 17.87 14.63
CA ARG A 185 18.14 18.32 13.23
C ARG A 185 17.49 17.24 12.34
N VAL A 186 16.55 17.64 11.50
CA VAL A 186 15.96 16.77 10.48
C VAL A 186 16.94 16.62 9.32
N THR A 187 17.19 15.38 8.90
CA THR A 187 18.02 15.04 7.74
C THR A 187 17.12 14.58 6.61
N ILE A 188 17.28 15.10 5.39
CA ILE A 188 16.47 14.69 4.23
C ILE A 188 17.37 14.12 3.15
N ARG A 189 17.02 12.97 2.55
CA ARG A 189 17.83 12.32 1.50
C ARG A 189 16.97 11.84 0.34
N VAL A 190 17.51 11.96 -0.87
CA VAL A 190 16.95 11.36 -2.09
C VAL A 190 17.60 9.99 -2.26
N LEU A 191 16.88 8.93 -1.94
CA LEU A 191 17.39 7.55 -1.96
C LEU A 191 17.36 6.93 -3.36
N HIS A 192 16.47 7.41 -4.23
CA HIS A 192 16.37 6.93 -5.61
C HIS A 192 16.04 8.09 -6.54
N SER A 193 16.61 8.05 -7.75
CA SER A 193 16.28 8.92 -8.88
C SER A 193 16.55 8.16 -10.17
N GLY A 194 15.49 7.76 -10.88
CA GLY A 194 15.60 6.94 -12.08
C GLY A 194 14.54 7.28 -13.13
N ASP A 195 14.89 7.12 -14.41
CA ASP A 195 14.00 7.39 -15.53
C ASP A 195 13.06 6.19 -15.75
N LYS A 196 11.77 6.46 -15.97
CA LYS A 196 10.69 5.49 -16.14
C LYS A 196 9.72 5.94 -17.25
N ILE A 197 8.88 5.02 -17.69
CA ILE A 197 7.82 5.30 -18.68
C ILE A 197 6.47 4.91 -18.08
N CYS A 198 5.52 5.84 -18.11
CA CYS A 198 4.13 5.59 -17.75
C CYS A 198 3.38 5.14 -19.00
N HIS A 199 3.04 3.86 -19.09
CA HIS A 199 2.29 3.32 -20.22
C HIS A 199 0.80 3.61 -20.05
N ALA A 200 0.18 4.12 -21.12
CA ALA A 200 -1.27 4.28 -21.16
C ALA A 200 -1.95 2.90 -21.09
N SER A 201 -3.03 2.80 -20.30
CA SER A 201 -3.82 1.57 -20.23
C SER A 201 -4.36 1.17 -21.62
N PRO A 202 -4.64 -0.12 -21.89
CA PRO A 202 -5.20 -0.54 -23.18
C PRO A 202 -6.46 0.24 -23.58
N LYS A 203 -7.32 0.57 -22.60
CA LYS A 203 -8.51 1.41 -22.82
C LYS A 203 -8.12 2.84 -23.21
N SER A 204 -7.18 3.46 -22.50
CA SER A 204 -6.70 4.82 -22.80
C SER A 204 -6.02 4.92 -24.17
N LYS A 205 -5.31 3.87 -24.60
CA LYS A 205 -4.67 3.83 -25.93
C LYS A 205 -5.68 3.94 -27.08
N ILE A 206 -6.91 3.46 -26.92
CA ILE A 206 -7.95 3.57 -27.94
C ILE A 206 -8.29 5.04 -28.23
N TYR A 207 -8.25 5.89 -27.20
CA TYR A 207 -8.60 7.32 -27.31
C TYR A 207 -7.43 8.23 -27.69
N TYR A 208 -6.22 7.90 -27.23
CA TYR A 208 -5.03 8.75 -27.40
C TYR A 208 -4.01 8.22 -28.40
N SER A 209 -4.35 7.16 -29.16
CA SER A 209 -3.46 6.49 -30.14
C SER A 209 -2.79 7.45 -31.13
N ASN A 210 -3.48 8.54 -31.50
CA ASN A 210 -2.97 9.53 -32.45
C ASN A 210 -2.06 10.60 -31.81
N GLN A 211 -1.91 10.64 -30.48
CA GLN A 211 -1.14 11.67 -29.76
C GLN A 211 0.12 11.12 -29.07
N VAL A 212 0.26 9.80 -28.94
CA VAL A 212 1.37 9.16 -28.23
C VAL A 212 2.28 8.47 -29.24
N ALA A 213 3.25 9.21 -29.80
CA ALA A 213 4.16 8.69 -30.81
C ALA A 213 5.06 7.52 -30.33
N ASN A 214 5.18 7.29 -29.01
CA ASN A 214 6.16 6.36 -28.40
C ASN A 214 5.60 5.49 -27.24
N ASP A 215 4.33 5.09 -27.28
CA ASP A 215 3.73 4.10 -26.36
C ASP A 215 3.77 4.39 -24.84
N GLY A 216 4.11 5.61 -24.42
CA GLY A 216 4.05 6.04 -23.02
C GLY A 216 4.57 7.46 -22.76
N PHE A 217 4.48 7.89 -21.50
CA PHE A 217 4.93 9.21 -21.02
C PHE A 217 6.21 9.03 -20.18
N PRO A 218 7.38 9.50 -20.65
CA PRO A 218 8.62 9.43 -19.89
C PRO A 218 8.57 10.36 -18.67
N TYR A 219 9.08 9.88 -17.54
CA TYR A 219 9.19 10.65 -16.30
C TYR A 219 10.39 10.20 -15.47
N ARG A 220 10.85 11.06 -14.57
CA ARG A 220 11.84 10.72 -13.55
C ARG A 220 11.16 10.40 -12.22
N ALA A 221 11.33 9.17 -11.76
CA ALA A 221 10.87 8.72 -10.45
C ALA A 221 11.90 9.06 -9.38
N LYS A 222 11.48 9.65 -8.26
CA LYS A 222 12.36 9.82 -7.09
C LYS A 222 11.73 9.30 -5.82
N THR A 223 12.59 8.83 -4.91
CA THR A 223 12.23 8.38 -3.57
C THR A 223 12.97 9.24 -2.55
N ILE A 224 12.23 9.87 -1.65
CA ILE A 224 12.76 10.87 -0.72
C ILE A 224 12.33 10.51 0.69
N PHE A 225 13.27 10.52 1.63
CA PHE A 225 13.01 10.21 3.04
C PHE A 225 13.52 11.31 3.96
N ALA A 226 12.82 11.53 5.08
CA ALA A 226 13.25 12.38 6.17
C ALA A 226 13.51 11.55 7.43
N PHE A 227 14.58 11.91 8.12
CA PHE A 227 15.13 11.22 9.28
C PHE A 227 15.31 12.21 10.42
N GLN A 228 15.09 11.76 11.65
CA GLN A 228 15.35 12.53 12.86
C GLN A 228 16.08 11.64 13.87
N GLU A 229 17.01 12.22 14.62
CA GLU A 229 17.73 11.50 15.67
C GLU A 229 16.92 11.52 16.97
N ILE A 230 16.51 10.37 17.47
CA ILE A 230 15.75 10.22 18.72
C ILE A 230 16.57 9.29 19.62
N ASP A 231 16.93 9.78 20.80
CA ASP A 231 17.76 9.04 21.78
C ASP A 231 19.06 8.47 21.20
N GLY A 232 19.70 9.22 20.28
CA GLY A 232 20.95 8.82 19.62
C GLY A 232 20.77 7.81 18.47
N VAL A 233 19.53 7.49 18.09
CA VAL A 233 19.21 6.58 16.99
C VAL A 233 18.49 7.36 15.88
N GLU A 234 18.87 7.13 14.62
CA GLU A 234 18.18 7.74 13.49
C GLU A 234 16.86 7.02 13.18
N VAL A 235 15.78 7.78 13.11
CA VAL A 235 14.44 7.30 12.83
C VAL A 235 13.93 7.92 11.53
N ALA A 236 13.64 7.09 10.54
CA ALA A 236 12.91 7.50 9.35
C ALA A 236 11.43 7.71 9.71
N PHE A 237 10.94 8.94 9.59
CA PHE A 237 9.56 9.29 10.00
C PHE A 237 8.70 9.76 8.83
N PHE A 238 9.30 10.03 7.67
CA PHE A 238 8.60 10.48 6.49
C PHE A 238 9.24 9.90 5.22
N GLY A 239 8.39 9.50 4.27
CA GLY A 239 8.79 8.99 2.96
C GLY A 239 7.86 9.52 1.88
N MET A 240 8.39 9.78 0.69
CA MET A 240 7.63 10.23 -0.48
C MET A 240 8.21 9.63 -1.75
N HIS A 241 7.31 9.27 -2.68
CA HIS A 241 7.63 8.99 -4.07
C HIS A 241 7.03 10.07 -4.97
N VAL A 242 7.82 10.54 -5.94
CA VAL A 242 7.39 11.56 -6.92
C VAL A 242 7.62 11.11 -8.35
N GLN A 243 6.81 11.64 -9.25
CA GLN A 243 6.96 11.48 -10.70
C GLN A 243 7.13 12.86 -11.35
N GLU A 244 8.29 13.10 -11.96
CA GLU A 244 8.64 14.36 -12.64
C GLU A 244 8.58 14.19 -14.16
N TYR A 245 7.60 14.80 -14.82
CA TYR A 245 7.45 14.80 -16.28
C TYR A 245 8.02 16.10 -16.84
N ASP A 246 9.15 16.03 -17.52
CA ASP A 246 9.89 17.22 -17.97
C ASP A 246 9.35 17.81 -19.29
N GLU A 247 10.14 18.67 -19.93
CA GLU A 247 9.80 19.29 -21.21
C GLU A 247 9.83 18.34 -22.41
N HIS A 248 10.51 17.19 -22.29
CA HIS A 248 10.58 16.17 -23.32
C HIS A 248 9.40 15.20 -23.25
N CYS A 249 8.63 15.20 -22.16
CA CYS A 249 7.39 14.46 -22.07
C CYS A 249 6.33 15.08 -23.01
N PRO A 250 5.64 14.29 -23.85
CA PRO A 250 4.55 14.81 -24.68
C PRO A 250 3.34 15.25 -23.84
N ALA A 251 2.51 16.11 -24.42
CA ALA A 251 1.23 16.48 -23.83
C ALA A 251 0.35 15.23 -23.64
N PRO A 252 -0.48 15.16 -22.58
CA PRO A 252 -0.84 16.24 -21.65
C PRO A 252 0.12 16.42 -20.46
N ASN A 253 1.12 15.54 -20.28
CA ASN A 253 1.94 15.51 -19.07
C ASN A 253 3.20 16.40 -19.11
N THR A 254 3.44 17.14 -20.20
CA THR A 254 4.59 18.04 -20.33
C THR A 254 4.69 19.00 -19.13
N ARG A 255 5.84 19.02 -18.45
CA ARG A 255 6.10 19.88 -17.26
C ARG A 255 5.17 19.66 -16.06
N HIS A 256 4.70 18.42 -15.85
CA HIS A 256 3.84 18.03 -14.71
C HIS A 256 4.62 17.28 -13.62
N VAL A 257 4.14 17.35 -12.37
CA VAL A 257 4.72 16.61 -11.24
C VAL A 257 3.67 16.14 -10.22
N TYR A 258 3.90 15.01 -9.55
CA TYR A 258 2.99 14.43 -8.54
C TYR A 258 3.62 14.23 -7.14
N HIS A 259 2.90 14.67 -6.09
CA HIS A 259 3.01 14.38 -4.63
C HIS A 259 4.29 14.78 -3.82
N GLU A 260 4.28 14.52 -2.49
CA GLU A 260 4.39 15.50 -1.38
C GLU A 260 5.62 15.57 -0.39
N ILE A 261 6.49 16.60 -0.47
CA ILE A 261 7.25 17.29 0.63
C ILE A 261 7.16 18.79 0.33
N LEU A 262 6.00 19.36 0.59
CA LEU A 262 5.32 19.96 -0.56
C LEU A 262 5.73 21.34 -0.96
N ILE A 263 5.67 22.30 -0.05
CA ILE A 263 5.92 23.69 -0.45
C ILE A 263 7.37 23.84 -0.89
N GLY A 264 8.30 23.16 -0.21
CA GLY A 264 9.71 23.13 -0.62
C GLY A 264 9.92 22.41 -1.95
N TYR A 265 9.20 21.32 -2.19
CA TYR A 265 9.27 20.59 -3.44
C TYR A 265 8.63 21.36 -4.61
N LEU A 266 7.46 21.96 -4.39
CA LEU A 266 6.74 22.83 -5.33
C LEU A 266 7.61 24.05 -5.70
N ASP A 267 8.27 24.67 -4.73
CA ASP A 267 9.21 25.76 -4.98
C ASP A 267 10.42 25.28 -5.82
N TYR A 268 10.98 24.12 -5.46
CA TYR A 268 12.10 23.52 -6.21
C TYR A 268 11.74 23.20 -7.66
N VAL A 269 10.61 22.56 -7.92
CA VAL A 269 10.20 22.21 -9.30
C VAL A 269 9.77 23.44 -10.09
N LYS A 270 9.15 24.45 -9.46
CA LYS A 270 8.87 25.75 -10.07
C LYS A 270 10.15 26.43 -10.55
N GLN A 271 11.22 26.44 -9.73
CA GLN A 271 12.54 26.98 -10.12
C GLN A 271 13.17 26.23 -11.31
N ARG A 272 12.77 24.98 -11.53
CA ARG A 272 13.19 24.16 -12.68
C ARG A 272 12.27 24.28 -13.89
N GLY A 273 11.27 25.16 -13.84
CA GLY A 273 10.35 25.45 -14.94
C GLY A 273 9.17 24.47 -15.06
N TYR A 274 8.85 23.72 -14.02
CA TYR A 274 7.58 22.98 -13.96
C TYR A 274 6.44 23.98 -13.74
N MET A 275 5.34 23.79 -14.47
CA MET A 275 4.24 24.77 -14.51
C MET A 275 3.02 24.33 -13.70
N TYR A 276 2.82 23.01 -13.57
CA TYR A 276 1.65 22.44 -12.90
C TYR A 276 2.08 21.31 -11.97
N ALA A 277 1.44 21.23 -10.80
CA ALA A 277 1.58 20.10 -9.89
C ALA A 277 0.21 19.46 -9.60
N HIS A 278 0.20 18.13 -9.46
CA HIS A 278 -1.02 17.36 -9.26
C HIS A 278 -0.96 16.57 -7.95
N MET A 279 -1.99 16.74 -7.13
CA MET A 279 -2.11 16.05 -5.85
C MET A 279 -3.40 15.24 -5.77
N TRP A 280 -3.29 13.92 -5.74
CA TRP A 280 -4.38 13.02 -5.36
C TRP A 280 -4.50 12.82 -3.84
N ALA A 281 -5.54 13.35 -3.21
CA ALA A 281 -5.79 13.13 -1.78
C ALA A 281 -6.55 11.81 -1.56
N CYS A 282 -5.81 10.71 -1.40
CA CYS A 282 -6.35 9.38 -1.14
C CYS A 282 -5.79 8.83 0.18
N PRO A 283 -6.62 8.59 1.22
CA PRO A 283 -6.16 7.90 2.42
C PRO A 283 -5.91 6.42 2.14
N THR A 284 -5.03 5.78 2.90
CA THR A 284 -4.90 4.32 2.83
C THR A 284 -6.19 3.64 3.29
N MET A 285 -6.46 2.47 2.73
CA MET A 285 -7.50 1.58 3.24
C MET A 285 -7.02 0.89 4.52
N GLU A 286 -7.95 0.42 5.35
CA GLU A 286 -7.61 -0.37 6.54
C GLU A 286 -6.75 -1.59 6.13
N ASN A 287 -5.63 -1.78 6.84
CA ASN A 287 -4.62 -2.82 6.58
C ASN A 287 -3.76 -2.66 5.32
N PHE A 288 -3.78 -1.49 4.67
CA PHE A 288 -2.84 -1.15 3.59
C PHE A 288 -1.91 -0.02 4.01
N ASP A 289 -0.62 -0.18 3.74
CA ASP A 289 0.41 0.81 4.00
C ASP A 289 0.99 1.32 2.67
N TYR A 290 1.20 2.64 2.53
CA TYR A 290 1.84 3.19 1.33
C TYR A 290 3.34 2.93 1.29
N ILE A 291 4.06 3.24 2.38
CA ILE A 291 5.53 3.21 2.42
C ILE A 291 6.02 2.46 3.66
N PHE A 292 5.66 2.92 4.85
CA PHE A 292 6.09 2.29 6.10
C PHE A 292 5.19 1.11 6.44
N TYR A 293 5.74 -0.09 6.38
CA TYR A 293 5.02 -1.31 6.73
C TYR A 293 4.73 -1.36 8.22
N ARG A 294 3.45 -1.55 8.57
CA ARG A 294 2.92 -1.62 9.93
C ARG A 294 3.14 -0.36 10.77
N HIS A 295 2.16 0.54 10.68
CA HIS A 295 2.09 1.71 11.55
C HIS A 295 1.78 1.34 13.02
N PRO A 296 2.18 2.17 13.99
CA PRO A 296 1.78 2.02 15.39
C PRO A 296 0.25 1.95 15.52
N PRO A 297 -0.31 1.05 16.34
CA PRO A 297 -1.75 0.87 16.45
C PRO A 297 -2.48 2.13 16.95
N GLU A 298 -1.79 3.00 17.69
CA GLU A 298 -2.32 4.29 18.16
C GLU A 298 -2.34 5.36 17.06
N GLN A 299 -1.58 5.18 15.98
CA GLN A 299 -1.51 6.12 14.87
C GLN A 299 -2.81 6.08 14.05
N ARG A 300 -3.69 7.05 14.32
CA ARG A 300 -4.96 7.15 13.59
C ARG A 300 -4.74 7.61 12.15
N LEU A 301 -5.14 6.77 11.20
CA LEU A 301 -5.16 7.13 9.78
C LEU A 301 -6.19 8.26 9.52
N PRO A 302 -5.82 9.31 8.77
CA PRO A 302 -6.75 10.38 8.45
C PRO A 302 -7.83 9.86 7.49
N LYS A 303 -9.11 10.08 7.83
CA LYS A 303 -10.23 9.88 6.88
C LYS A 303 -10.12 10.86 5.72
N LEU A 304 -10.75 10.53 4.58
CA LEU A 304 -10.69 11.29 3.32
C LEU A 304 -10.84 12.81 3.51
N LYS A 305 -11.90 13.25 4.20
CA LYS A 305 -12.17 14.69 4.45
C LYS A 305 -11.07 15.37 5.28
N ARG A 306 -10.47 14.65 6.24
CA ARG A 306 -9.36 15.18 7.05
C ARG A 306 -8.10 15.32 6.21
N LEU A 307 -7.82 14.36 5.34
CA LEU A 307 -6.70 14.42 4.41
C LEU A 307 -6.86 15.58 3.42
N GLN A 308 -8.04 15.70 2.78
CA GLN A 308 -8.36 16.83 1.89
C GLN A 308 -8.18 18.19 2.56
N ASN A 309 -8.65 18.34 3.79
CA ASN A 309 -8.47 19.59 4.55
C ASN A 309 -7.00 19.86 4.90
N TRP A 310 -6.23 18.81 5.16
CA TRP A 310 -4.78 18.93 5.39
C TRP A 310 -4.06 19.41 4.12
N CYS A 311 -4.36 18.80 2.97
CA CYS A 311 -3.87 19.20 1.66
C CYS A 311 -4.22 20.67 1.35
N LYS A 312 -5.48 21.05 1.56
CA LYS A 312 -5.95 22.42 1.35
C LYS A 312 -5.16 23.43 2.18
N LYS A 313 -4.97 23.17 3.48
CA LYS A 313 -4.18 24.06 4.36
C LYS A 313 -2.74 24.22 3.89
N MET A 314 -2.14 23.15 3.37
CA MET A 314 -0.80 23.20 2.79
C MET A 314 -0.77 24.09 1.54
N LEU A 315 -1.75 23.95 0.64
CA LEU A 315 -1.85 24.77 -0.57
C LEU A 315 -2.15 26.24 -0.27
N ASP A 316 -3.03 26.52 0.68
CA ASP A 316 -3.32 27.88 1.15
C ASP A 316 -2.02 28.56 1.62
N ARG A 317 -1.19 27.85 2.39
CA ARG A 317 0.13 28.34 2.80
C ARG A 317 1.10 28.50 1.63
N ALA A 318 1.07 27.61 0.64
CA ALA A 318 1.90 27.73 -0.57
C ALA A 318 1.56 29.01 -1.37
N MET A 319 0.29 29.41 -1.37
CA MET A 319 -0.19 30.65 -1.98
C MET A 319 0.28 31.89 -1.20
N GLU A 320 0.18 31.86 0.14
CA GLU A 320 0.68 32.92 1.03
C GLU A 320 2.19 33.15 0.86
N GLU A 321 2.95 32.07 0.66
CA GLU A 321 4.40 32.13 0.44
C GLU A 321 4.78 32.38 -1.04
N HIS A 322 3.80 32.65 -1.92
CA HIS A 322 3.97 32.88 -3.36
C HIS A 322 4.69 31.74 -4.11
N VAL A 323 4.63 30.53 -3.55
CA VAL A 323 5.10 29.31 -4.21
C VAL A 323 4.07 28.88 -5.25
N ALA A 324 2.79 28.79 -4.87
CA ALA A 324 1.67 28.54 -5.79
C ALA A 324 0.98 29.84 -6.22
N ILE A 325 0.37 29.84 -7.42
CA ILE A 325 -0.38 30.99 -7.97
C ILE A 325 -1.89 30.80 -7.83
N ASP A 326 -2.38 29.56 -8.00
CA ASP A 326 -3.76 29.14 -7.79
C ASP A 326 -3.77 27.64 -7.47
N TYR A 327 -4.91 27.10 -7.03
CA TYR A 327 -5.14 25.66 -7.10
C TYR A 327 -6.64 25.37 -7.30
N LYS A 328 -6.94 24.36 -8.12
CA LYS A 328 -8.31 23.92 -8.42
C LYS A 328 -8.52 22.49 -7.92
N GLY A 329 -9.63 22.26 -7.22
CA GLY A 329 -10.08 20.92 -6.90
C GLY A 329 -10.83 20.29 -8.09
N ASP A 330 -10.81 18.96 -8.14
CA ASP A 330 -11.68 18.09 -8.96
C ASP A 330 -11.28 17.90 -10.44
N PHE A 331 -10.00 18.09 -10.79
CA PHE A 331 -9.55 17.95 -12.19
C PHE A 331 -9.83 16.54 -12.76
N TRP A 332 -9.45 15.47 -12.06
CA TRP A 332 -9.60 14.10 -12.59
C TRP A 332 -10.97 13.47 -12.33
N SER A 333 -11.68 13.86 -11.26
CA SER A 333 -13.04 13.36 -11.00
C SER A 333 -14.01 13.87 -12.06
N ILE A 334 -13.93 15.15 -12.44
CA ILE A 334 -14.82 15.71 -13.47
C ILE A 334 -14.48 15.16 -14.86
N THR A 335 -13.20 15.06 -15.22
CA THR A 335 -12.80 14.59 -16.56
C THR A 335 -13.08 13.10 -16.74
N ILE A 336 -12.79 12.26 -15.76
CA ILE A 336 -13.02 10.81 -15.88
C ILE A 336 -14.50 10.47 -15.70
N GLU A 337 -15.23 11.06 -14.74
CA GLU A 337 -16.66 10.76 -14.57
C GLU A 337 -17.52 11.28 -15.73
N ALA A 338 -17.18 12.43 -16.33
CA ALA A 338 -17.86 12.90 -17.54
C ALA A 338 -17.62 11.93 -18.71
N THR A 339 -16.38 11.48 -18.88
CA THR A 339 -16.02 10.49 -19.90
C THR A 339 -16.51 9.08 -19.57
N ILE A 340 -16.85 8.72 -18.33
CA ILE A 340 -17.47 7.41 -18.01
C ILE A 340 -18.99 7.48 -18.19
N LYS A 341 -19.64 8.57 -17.76
CA LYS A 341 -21.10 8.76 -17.92
C LYS A 341 -21.54 8.85 -19.39
N GLU A 342 -20.71 9.39 -20.27
CA GLU A 342 -20.98 9.35 -21.73
C GLU A 342 -20.94 7.92 -22.30
N PHE A 343 -20.28 6.97 -21.61
CA PHE A 343 -20.14 5.58 -22.05
C PHE A 343 -21.14 4.65 -21.38
N ASP A 344 -21.50 4.88 -20.12
CA ASP A 344 -22.58 4.13 -19.45
C ASP A 344 -23.96 4.40 -20.09
N GLN A 345 -24.11 5.52 -20.83
CA GLN A 345 -25.29 5.77 -21.67
C GLN A 345 -25.32 4.92 -22.96
N GLN A 346 -24.27 4.14 -23.26
CA GLN A 346 -24.24 3.21 -24.40
C GLN A 346 -24.34 1.74 -23.99
N ASP A 347 -24.13 1.41 -22.71
CA ASP A 347 -24.23 0.04 -22.17
C ASP A 347 -25.26 -0.01 -21.02
N GLU A 348 -26.54 0.21 -21.33
CA GLU A 348 -27.64 -0.14 -20.42
C GLU A 348 -27.80 -1.67 -20.36
N ASP A 349 -27.08 -2.33 -19.43
CA ASP A 349 -27.52 -3.57 -18.75
C ASP A 349 -26.43 -4.09 -17.78
N SER A 350 -26.14 -3.37 -16.69
CA SER A 350 -25.71 -4.04 -15.44
C SER A 350 -25.88 -3.13 -14.22
N ASP A 351 -26.89 -3.46 -13.42
CA ASP A 351 -27.30 -2.74 -12.23
C ASP A 351 -26.40 -3.10 -11.03
N HIS A 352 -25.34 -2.32 -10.78
CA HIS A 352 -24.64 -2.28 -9.50
C HIS A 352 -24.29 -0.83 -9.12
N PRO A 353 -24.83 -0.30 -8.02
CA PRO A 353 -24.44 1.03 -7.54
C PRO A 353 -23.04 0.95 -6.92
N ILE A 354 -22.07 1.55 -7.60
CA ILE A 354 -20.78 1.90 -7.00
C ILE A 354 -21.03 3.14 -6.13
N GLU A 355 -21.07 2.98 -4.81
CA GLU A 355 -20.98 4.13 -3.90
C GLU A 355 -19.56 4.71 -3.99
N SER A 356 -19.39 5.76 -4.80
CA SER A 356 -18.15 6.55 -4.86
C SER A 356 -18.14 7.62 -3.76
N GLU A 357 -17.45 7.37 -2.65
CA GLU A 357 -16.92 8.48 -1.87
C GLU A 357 -15.80 9.14 -2.71
N VAL A 358 -16.17 10.16 -3.50
CA VAL A 358 -15.33 10.73 -4.55
C VAL A 358 -14.02 11.29 -3.99
N SER A 359 -12.92 10.59 -4.27
CA SER A 359 -11.56 11.08 -4.05
C SER A 359 -11.34 12.38 -4.84
N ARG A 360 -10.63 13.35 -4.26
CA ARG A 360 -10.40 14.65 -4.91
C ARG A 360 -8.97 14.76 -5.38
N ASN A 361 -8.82 15.34 -6.57
CA ASN A 361 -7.54 15.67 -7.15
C ASN A 361 -7.38 17.19 -7.25
N TYR A 362 -6.22 17.69 -6.88
CA TYR A 362 -5.88 19.11 -6.98
C TYR A 362 -4.90 19.33 -8.12
N THR A 363 -5.16 20.33 -8.96
CA THR A 363 -4.20 20.90 -9.91
C THR A 363 -3.76 22.24 -9.35
N ILE A 364 -2.45 22.40 -9.17
CA ILE A 364 -1.77 23.53 -8.51
C ILE A 364 -0.96 24.27 -9.57
#